data_AF-A0A098G6F4-F1
#
_entry.id   AF-A0A098G6F4-F1
#
_cell.length_a   1.000
_cell.length_b   1.000
_cell.length_c   1.000
_cell.angle_alpha   90.00
_cell.angle_beta   90.00
_cell.angle_gamma   90.00
#
_symmetry.space_group_name_H-M   'P 1'
#
loop_
_entity.id
_entity.type
_entity.pdbx_description
1 polymer ?
#
loop_
_entity_poly.entity_id
_entity_poly.type
_entity_poly.pdbx_seq_one_letter_code
_entity_poly.pdbx_strand_id
1 'polypeptide(L)' 'MLIALLFVFYFIISLQIVFKPNKTILTQSLIVLLFALYSFNYHSHLVNL' A
#
# COMPACT_ATOMS: atom_id res chain seq x y z
N MET A 1 -12.28 -1.58 -6.69
CA MET A 1 -12.32 -0.43 -5.75
C MET A 1 -11.11 -0.41 -4.81
N LEU A 2 -10.80 -1.51 -4.12
CA LEU A 2 -9.71 -1.56 -3.13
C LEU A 2 -8.28 -1.43 -3.72
N ILE A 3 -8.01 -1.99 -4.90
CA ILE A 3 -6.74 -1.75 -5.64
C ILE A 3 -6.53 -0.25 -5.96
N ALA A 4 -7.58 0.45 -6.40
CA ALA A 4 -7.49 1.87 -6.72
C ALA A 4 -7.19 2.72 -5.47
N LEU A 5 -7.71 2.29 -4.31
CA LEU A 5 -7.48 2.94 -3.03
C LEU A 5 -6.03 2.77 -2.56
N LEU A 6 -5.45 1.58 -2.73
CA LEU A 6 -4.02 1.32 -2.51
C LEU A 6 -3.14 2.19 -3.42
N PHE A 7 -3.51 2.32 -4.70
CA PHE A 7 -2.78 3.16 -5.65
C PHE A 7 -2.75 4.64 -5.19
N VAL A 8 -3.89 5.18 -4.77
CA VAL A 8 -3.97 6.56 -4.24
C VAL A 8 -3.08 6.72 -3.02
N PHE A 9 -3.06 5.76 -2.10
CA PHE A 9 -2.17 5.82 -0.92
C PHE A 9 -0.68 5.81 -1.30
N TYR A 10 -0.27 4.95 -2.23
CA TYR A 10 1.11 4.94 -2.73
C TYR A 10 1.49 6.27 -3.41
N PHE A 11 0.57 6.86 -4.17
CA PHE A 11 0.78 8.14 -4.82
C PHE A 11 0.99 9.28 -3.82
N ILE A 12 0.18 9.33 -2.76
CA ILE A 12 0.30 10.35 -1.71
C ILE A 12 1.65 10.22 -0.97
N ILE A 13 2.05 8.99 -0.62
CA ILE A 13 3.34 8.74 0.04
C ILE A 13 4.51 9.14 -0.87
N SER A 14 4.40 8.85 -2.17
CA SER A 14 5.42 9.22 -3.16
C SER A 14 5.56 10.73 -3.29
N LEU A 15 4.45 11.47 -3.32
CA LEU A 15 4.46 12.94 -3.29
C LEU A 15 5.10 13.48 -2.00
N GLN A 16 4.80 12.86 -0.85
CA GLN A 16 5.41 13.26 0.42
C GLN A 16 6.92 13.05 0.43
N ILE A 17 7.43 11.96 -0.16
CA ILE A 17 8.87 11.70 -0.30
C ILE A 17 9.53 12.80 -1.15
N VAL A 18 8.91 13.19 -2.27
CA VAL A 18 9.47 14.15 -3.23
C VAL A 18 9.46 15.58 -2.70
N PHE A 19 8.35 16.03 -2.11
CA PHE A 19 8.18 17.44 -1.77
C PHE A 19 8.55 17.78 -0.33
N LYS A 20 8.29 16.89 0.64
CA LYS A 20 8.56 17.15 2.05
C LYS A 20 8.61 15.86 2.87
N PRO A 21 9.80 15.22 2.95
CA PRO A 21 9.92 13.99 3.72
C PRO A 21 9.58 14.22 5.19
N ASN A 22 8.58 13.50 5.68
CA ASN A 22 8.15 13.49 7.08
C ASN A 22 8.69 12.24 7.78
N LYS A 23 8.99 12.34 9.07
CA LYS A 23 9.43 11.22 9.92
C LYS A 23 8.43 10.06 9.95
N THR A 24 7.15 10.33 9.68
CA THR A 24 6.09 9.30 9.66
C THR A 24 5.94 8.58 8.32
N ILE A 25 6.68 8.95 7.27
CA ILE A 25 6.59 8.31 5.94
C ILE A 25 6.94 6.82 6.01
N LEU A 26 7.92 6.45 6.83
CA LEU A 26 8.29 5.05 7.03
C LEU A 26 7.12 4.25 7.63
N THR A 27 6.45 4.80 8.64
CA THR A 27 5.29 4.15 9.27
C THR A 27 4.10 4.07 8.32
N GLN A 28 3.85 5.13 7.53
CA GLN A 28 2.77 5.17 6.55
C GLN A 28 3.00 4.17 5.40
N SER A 29 4.22 4.05 4.90
CA SER A 29 4.58 3.07 3.87
C SER A 29 4.46 1.63 4.38
N LEU A 30 4.84 1.35 5.63
CA LEU A 30 4.64 0.04 6.25
C LEU A 30 3.15 -0.34 6.39
N ILE A 31 2.30 0.61 6.78
CA ILE A 31 0.85 0.38 6.88
C ILE A 31 0.27 0.08 5.49
N VAL A 32 0.63 0.85 4.47
CA VAL A 32 0.14 0.63 3.10
C VAL A 32 0.62 -0.71 2.54
N LEU A 33 1.86 -1.10 2.84
CA LEU A 33 2.39 -2.42 2.47
C LEU A 33 1.60 -3.56 3.13
N LEU A 34 1.27 -3.45 4.42
CA LEU A 34 0.44 -4.45 5.12
C LEU A 34 -0.97 -4.55 4.52
N PHE A 35 -1.59 -3.42 4.20
CA PHE A 35 -2.89 -3.40 3.52
C PHE A 35 -2.80 -4.01 2.12
N ALA A 36 -1.71 -3.74 1.39
CA ALA A 36 -1.47 -4.35 0.08
C ALA A 36 -1.32 -5.87 0.22
N LEU A 37 -0.52 -6.37 1.16
CA LEU A 37 -0.35 -7.80 1.41
C LEU A 37 -1.67 -8.49 1.82
N TYR A 38 -2.46 -7.86 2.67
CA TYR A 38 -3.78 -8.36 3.04
C TYR A 38 -4.72 -8.43 1.83
N SER A 39 -4.70 -7.40 0.99
CA SER A 39 -5.51 -7.29 -0.21
C SER A 39 -5.07 -8.23 -1.33
N PHE A 40 -3.76 -8.46 -1.43
CA PHE A 40 -3.11 -9.39 -2.35
C PHE A 40 -2.97 -10.78 -1.75
N ASN A 41 -3.66 -11.10 -0.65
CA ASN A 41 -3.85 -12.47 -0.16
C ASN A 41 -4.78 -13.27 -1.08
N TYR A 42 -4.44 -13.25 -2.37
CA TYR A 42 -4.91 -14.07 -3.47
C TYR A 42 -4.47 -15.54 -3.32
N HIS A 43 -3.76 -15.89 -2.24
CA HIS A 43 -3.34 -17.27 -2.00
C HIS A 43 -4.51 -18.20 -1.66
N SER A 44 -5.65 -17.67 -1.17
CA SER A 44 -6.87 -18.48 -1.00
C SER A 44 -7.54 -18.87 -2.33
N HIS A 45 -7.28 -18.13 -3.41
CA HIS A 45 -7.94 -18.37 -4.70
C HIS A 45 -7.08 -19.16 -5.69
N LEU A 46 -5.77 -19.30 -5.43
CA LEU A 46 -4.83 -20.08 -6.26
C LEU A 46 -4.65 -21.53 -5.78
N VAL A 47 -5.02 -21.85 -4.54
CA VAL A 47 -4.91 -23.22 -3.97
C VAL A 47 -6.08 -24.13 -4.39
N ASN A 48 -7.10 -23.57 -5.06
CA ASN A 48 -8.27 -24.31 -5.58
C ASN A 48 -8.19 -24.61 -7.10
N LEU A 49 -6.98 -24.64 -7.69
CA LEU A 49 -6.76 -25.08 -9.08
C LEU A 49 -6.13 -26.47 -9.12
#